data_AF-A0A529VJB8-F1
#
_entry.id   AF-A0A529VJB8-F1
#
_cell.length_a   1.000
_cell.length_b   1.000
_cell.length_c   1.000
_cell.angle_alpha   90.00
_cell.angle_beta   90.00
_cell.angle_gamma   90.00
#
_symmetry.space_group_name_H-M   'P 1'
#
loop_
_entity.id
_entity.type
_entity.pdbx_description
1 polymer ?
#
loop_
_entity_poly.entity_id
_entity_poly.type
_entity_poly.pdbx_seq_one_letter_code
_entity_poly.pdbx_strand_id
1 'polypeptide(L)'
;LWLGADTLAHHYAREHGRKVEDAMSRDVVSVGPDTSLGEIVDTMETKGIKRVPVVRDEQVIGMVSRANLLSTLARLTGEPSQPVLNDLAIRKNIVDEIARQPWAPSAAVDIR
;
A
#
# COMPACT_ATOMS: atom_id res chain seq x y z
N LEU A 1 24.93 -5.76 18.57
CA LEU A 1 24.94 -4.37 18.05
C LEU A 1 24.04 -3.54 18.94
N TRP A 2 24.61 -2.72 19.83
CA TRP A 2 23.84 -1.78 20.65
C TRP A 2 23.50 -0.57 19.79
N LEU A 3 22.26 -0.47 19.33
CA LEU A 3 21.71 0.80 18.85
C LEU A 3 21.62 1.73 20.08
N GLY A 4 22.12 2.96 19.97
CA GLY A 4 22.15 3.91 21.08
C GLY A 4 20.75 4.14 21.67
N ALA A 5 20.70 4.50 22.96
CA ALA A 5 19.44 4.70 23.68
C ALA A 5 18.43 5.61 22.93
N ASP A 6 18.94 6.63 22.23
CA ASP A 6 18.13 7.53 21.41
C ASP A 6 17.45 6.83 20.23
N THR A 7 18.14 5.90 19.57
CA THR A 7 17.57 5.14 18.46
C THR A 7 16.46 4.21 18.95
N LEU A 8 16.66 3.52 20.09
CA LEU A 8 15.63 2.68 20.70
C LEU A 8 14.41 3.51 21.13
N ALA A 9 14.62 4.68 21.74
CA ALA A 9 13.54 5.58 22.14
C ALA A 9 12.72 6.05 20.94
N HIS A 10 13.37 6.39 19.83
CA HIS A 10 12.68 6.77 18.59
C HIS A 10 11.84 5.64 18.00
N HIS A 11 12.39 4.41 17.96
CA HIS A 11 11.64 3.24 17.49
C HIS A 11 10.44 2.94 18.38
N TYR A 12 10.63 2.98 19.70
CA TYR A 12 9.56 2.77 20.66
C TYR A 12 8.43 3.80 20.51
N ALA A 13 8.78 5.09 20.42
CA ALA A 13 7.81 6.17 20.22
C ALA A 13 7.06 6.02 18.89
N ARG A 14 7.73 5.60 17.82
CA ARG A 14 7.08 5.36 16.52
C ARG A 14 6.10 4.18 16.53
N GLU A 15 6.40 3.13 17.28
CA GLU A 15 5.57 1.92 17.39
C GLU A 15 4.42 2.05 18.40
N HIS A 16 4.62 2.83 19.47
CA HIS A 16 3.69 2.94 20.60
C HIS A 16 3.07 4.34 20.77
N GLY A 17 3.43 5.27 19.89
CA GLY A 17 2.91 6.63 19.87
C GLY A 17 1.41 6.68 19.63
N ARG A 18 0.76 7.69 20.21
CA ARG A 18 -0.69 7.90 20.06
C ARG A 18 -1.02 9.05 19.11
N LYS A 19 -0.03 9.86 18.75
CA LYS A 19 -0.18 11.00 17.86
C LYS A 19 0.56 10.77 16.55
N VAL A 20 0.10 11.43 15.49
CA VAL A 20 0.76 11.36 14.17
C VAL A 20 2.20 11.87 14.24
N GLU A 21 2.47 12.91 15.04
CA GLU A 21 3.81 13.48 15.22
C GLU A 21 4.85 12.51 15.78
N ASP A 22 4.39 11.43 16.45
CA ASP A 22 5.23 10.39 17.04
C ASP A 22 5.74 9.40 15.98
N ALA A 23 5.00 9.25 14.86
CA ALA A 23 5.27 8.24 13.84
C ALA A 23 5.61 8.78 12.45
N MET A 24 5.34 10.06 12.19
CA MET A 24 5.55 10.69 10.88
C MET A 24 7.03 10.89 10.54
N SER A 25 7.34 10.84 9.24
CA SER A 25 8.63 11.32 8.73
C SER A 25 8.64 12.86 8.69
N ARG A 26 9.71 13.48 9.22
CA ARG A 26 9.87 14.94 9.23
C ARG A 26 10.56 15.46 7.98
N ASP A 27 11.58 14.73 7.51
CA ASP A 27 12.28 15.03 6.26
C ASP A 27 11.52 14.40 5.10
N VAL A 28 10.57 15.16 4.54
CA VAL A 28 9.72 14.71 3.45
C VAL A 28 10.36 15.04 2.11
N VAL A 29 10.64 14.02 1.31
CA VAL A 29 11.03 14.18 -0.10
C VAL A 29 9.77 14.47 -0.91
N SER A 30 9.81 15.51 -1.75
CA SER A 30 8.74 15.91 -2.66
C SER A 30 9.25 16.09 -4.10
N VAL A 31 8.32 16.15 -5.06
CA VAL A 31 8.61 16.42 -6.48
C VAL A 31 7.74 17.56 -6.99
N GLY A 32 8.14 18.16 -8.10
CA GLY A 32 7.36 19.19 -8.78
C GLY A 32 6.27 18.59 -9.69
N PRO A 33 5.26 19.38 -10.07
CA PRO A 33 4.22 18.95 -11.01
C PRO A 33 4.74 18.56 -12.40
N ASP A 34 5.85 19.16 -12.81
CA ASP A 34 6.45 18.96 -14.13
C ASP A 34 7.61 17.94 -14.08
N THR A 35 7.86 17.32 -12.91
CA THR A 35 8.86 16.26 -12.77
C THR A 35 8.44 15.03 -13.58
N SER A 36 9.38 14.49 -14.35
CA SER A 36 9.09 13.34 -15.22
C SER A 36 8.80 12.08 -14.41
N LEU A 37 8.05 11.15 -15.02
CA LEU A 37 7.74 9.87 -14.37
C LEU A 37 9.00 9.06 -14.03
N GLY A 38 10.02 9.10 -14.88
CA GLY A 38 11.30 8.43 -14.65
C GLY A 38 12.01 8.96 -13.40
N GLU A 39 12.12 10.28 -13.29
CA GLU A 39 12.73 10.92 -12.11
C GLU A 39 11.94 10.64 -10.82
N ILE A 40 10.61 10.55 -10.90
CA ILE A 40 9.76 10.15 -9.77
C ILE A 40 10.10 8.72 -9.32
N VAL A 41 10.22 7.79 -10.27
CA VAL A 41 10.59 6.39 -9.99
C VAL A 41 11.99 6.32 -9.38
N ASP A 42 12.98 6.98 -9.98
CA ASP A 42 14.36 7.02 -9.48
C ASP A 42 14.42 7.60 -8.07
N THR A 43 13.64 8.65 -7.79
CA THR A 43 13.51 9.23 -6.46
C THR A 43 12.94 8.22 -5.46
N MET A 44 11.88 7.50 -5.84
CA MET A 44 11.29 6.46 -4.99
C MET A 44 12.27 5.33 -4.69
N GLU A 45 13.02 4.86 -5.68
CA GLU A 45 13.99 3.78 -5.52
C GLU A 45 15.19 4.22 -4.67
N THR A 46 15.80 5.34 -5.03
CA THR A 46 17.00 5.87 -4.35
C THR A 46 16.73 6.20 -2.89
N LYS A 47 15.53 6.72 -2.59
CA LYS A 47 15.13 7.08 -1.21
C LYS A 47 14.44 5.94 -0.45
N GLY A 48 14.18 4.80 -1.11
CA GLY A 48 13.46 3.68 -0.51
C GLY A 48 12.01 4.02 -0.09
N ILE A 49 11.38 5.01 -0.75
CA ILE A 49 10.03 5.47 -0.43
C ILE A 49 9.00 4.91 -1.43
N LYS A 50 7.77 4.70 -0.96
CA LYS A 50 6.69 4.09 -1.76
C LYS A 50 5.75 5.12 -2.39
N ARG A 51 5.79 6.36 -1.89
CA ARG A 51 4.93 7.47 -2.27
C ARG A 51 5.72 8.77 -2.20
N VAL A 52 5.38 9.72 -3.05
CA VAL A 52 5.97 11.04 -3.07
C VAL A 52 4.86 12.09 -3.23
N PRO A 53 4.80 13.13 -2.40
CA PRO A 53 3.92 14.28 -2.60
C PRO A 53 4.41 15.13 -3.78
N VAL A 54 3.45 15.66 -4.54
CA VAL A 54 3.67 16.64 -5.59
C VAL A 54 3.40 18.02 -5.02
N VAL A 55 4.39 18.92 -5.09
CA VAL A 55 4.35 20.24 -4.45
C VAL A 55 4.56 21.33 -5.49
N ARG A 56 3.75 22.40 -5.41
CA ARG A 56 3.91 23.65 -6.16
C ARG A 56 3.70 24.81 -5.19
N ASP A 57 4.59 25.80 -5.20
CA ASP A 57 4.49 27.00 -4.35
C ASP A 57 4.21 26.68 -2.87
N GLU A 58 4.98 25.73 -2.31
CA GLU A 58 4.85 25.21 -0.94
C GLU A 58 3.53 24.48 -0.62
N GLN A 59 2.65 24.30 -1.60
CA GLN A 59 1.39 23.59 -1.45
C GLN A 59 1.46 22.18 -2.03
N VAL A 60 0.97 21.20 -1.26
CA VAL A 60 0.77 19.84 -1.76
C VAL A 60 -0.43 19.85 -2.69
N ILE A 61 -0.19 19.60 -3.98
CA ILE A 61 -1.21 19.57 -5.03
C ILE A 61 -1.58 18.15 -5.46
N GLY A 62 -0.82 17.14 -5.00
CA GLY A 62 -1.09 15.75 -5.34
C GLY A 62 -0.15 14.76 -4.67
N MET A 63 -0.34 13.49 -5.01
CA MET A 63 0.49 12.39 -4.52
C MET A 63 0.63 11.33 -5.62
N VAL A 64 1.86 10.84 -5.80
CA VAL A 64 2.15 9.71 -6.69
C VAL A 64 2.62 8.55 -5.83
N SER A 65 2.06 7.37 -6.04
CA SER A 65 2.48 6.14 -5.35
C SER A 65 2.87 5.04 -6.32
N ARG A 66 3.72 4.12 -5.87
CA ARG A 66 4.06 2.90 -6.62
C ARG A 66 2.81 2.11 -7.05
N ALA A 67 1.76 2.12 -6.24
CA ALA A 67 0.49 1.48 -6.58
C ALA A 67 -0.22 2.15 -7.76
N ASN A 68 -0.16 3.49 -7.86
CA ASN A 68 -0.69 4.20 -9.03
C ASN A 68 0.09 3.83 -10.29
N LEU A 69 1.42 3.73 -10.21
CA LEU A 69 2.26 3.34 -11.33
C LEU A 69 1.90 1.94 -11.83
N LEU A 70 1.82 0.97 -10.92
CA LEU A 70 1.46 -0.41 -11.26
C LEU A 70 0.04 -0.51 -11.85
N SER A 71 -0.93 0.18 -11.25
CA SER A 71 -2.30 0.21 -11.76
C SER A 71 -2.39 0.81 -13.16
N THR A 72 -1.66 1.89 -13.43
CA THR A 72 -1.59 2.50 -14.77
C THR A 72 -0.93 1.56 -15.76
N LEU A 73 0.18 0.91 -15.40
CA LEU A 73 0.85 -0.07 -16.27
C LEU A 73 -0.08 -1.23 -16.64
N ALA A 74 -0.77 -1.82 -15.67
CA ALA A 74 -1.72 -2.92 -15.92
C ALA A 74 -2.83 -2.51 -16.91
N ARG A 75 -3.33 -1.27 -16.80
CA ARG A 75 -4.33 -0.72 -17.73
C ARG A 75 -3.77 -0.48 -19.13
N LEU A 76 -2.49 -0.12 -19.26
CA LEU A 76 -1.83 0.15 -20.54
C LEU A 76 -1.43 -1.15 -21.26
N THR A 77 -1.04 -2.19 -20.51
CA THR A 77 -0.62 -3.47 -21.09
C THR A 77 -1.78 -4.37 -21.49
N GLY A 78 -3.02 -3.93 -21.32
CA GLY A 78 -4.21 -4.65 -21.80
C GLY A 78 -4.51 -5.95 -21.06
N GLU A 79 -3.82 -6.24 -19.95
CA GLU A 79 -4.28 -7.25 -19.00
C GLU A 79 -5.56 -6.67 -18.39
N PRO A 80 -6.75 -7.22 -18.68
CA PRO A 80 -7.89 -6.88 -17.86
C PRO A 80 -7.45 -7.22 -16.44
N SER A 81 -7.48 -6.24 -15.53
CA SER A 81 -7.53 -6.56 -14.11
C SER A 81 -8.66 -7.58 -14.02
N GLN A 82 -8.33 -8.86 -13.82
CA GLN A 82 -9.32 -9.88 -13.57
C GLN A 82 -10.26 -9.24 -12.57
N PRO A 83 -11.60 -9.24 -12.82
CA PRO A 83 -12.52 -8.60 -11.91
C PRO A 83 -12.12 -9.06 -10.53
N VAL A 84 -11.69 -8.12 -9.68
CA VAL A 84 -11.29 -8.42 -8.32
C VAL A 84 -12.54 -9.09 -7.78
N LEU A 85 -12.53 -10.42 -7.70
CA LEU A 85 -13.63 -11.15 -7.12
C LEU A 85 -13.63 -10.59 -5.72
N ASN A 86 -14.63 -9.75 -5.43
CA ASN A 86 -14.79 -9.21 -4.10
C ASN A 86 -14.81 -10.40 -3.13
N ASP A 87 -14.49 -10.15 -1.87
CA ASP A 87 -14.39 -11.25 -0.89
C ASP A 87 -15.67 -12.11 -0.85
N LEU A 88 -16.82 -11.52 -1.21
CA LEU A 88 -18.09 -12.21 -1.41
C LEU A 88 -18.06 -13.24 -2.55
N ALA A 89 -17.49 -12.90 -3.70
CA ALA A 89 -17.40 -13.79 -4.85
C ALA A 89 -16.34 -14.88 -4.66
N ILE A 90 -15.21 -14.57 -4.00
CA ILE A 90 -14.23 -15.58 -3.57
C ILE A 90 -14.87 -16.54 -2.57
N ARG A 91 -15.55 -16.02 -1.53
CA ARG A 91 -16.28 -16.83 -0.54
C ARG A 91 -17.33 -17.72 -1.21
N LYS A 92 -18.12 -17.17 -2.12
CA LYS A 92 -19.13 -17.94 -2.85
C LYS A 92 -18.52 -19.11 -3.60
N ASN A 93 -17.46 -18.88 -4.38
CA ASN A 93 -16.81 -19.94 -5.14
C ASN A 93 -16.22 -21.03 -4.23
N ILE A 94 -15.62 -20.65 -3.10
CA ILE A 94 -15.08 -21.60 -2.11
C ILE A 94 -16.23 -22.41 -1.47
N VAL A 95 -17.32 -21.76 -1.06
CA VAL A 95 -18.48 -22.43 -0.47
C VAL A 95 -19.14 -23.38 -1.48
N ASP A 96 -19.32 -22.93 -2.73
CA ASP A 96 -19.91 -23.74 -3.81
C ASP A 96 -19.04 -24.98 -4.11
N GLU A 97 -17.71 -24.85 -4.08
CA GLU A 97 -16.79 -25.98 -4.27
C GLU A 97 -16.78 -26.93 -3.08
N ILE A 98 -16.72 -26.42 -1.85
CA ILE A 98 -16.78 -27.23 -0.63
C ILE A 98 -18.08 -28.03 -0.59
N ALA A 99 -19.23 -27.43 -0.93
CA ALA A 99 -20.52 -28.11 -0.96
C ALA A 99 -20.59 -29.29 -1.96
N ARG A 100 -19.73 -29.31 -2.98
CA ARG A 100 -19.63 -30.42 -3.94
C ARG A 100 -18.81 -31.60 -3.42
N GLN A 101 -18.08 -31.42 -2.32
CA GLN A 101 -17.20 -32.44 -1.78
C GLN A 101 -17.96 -33.39 -0.85
N PRO A 102 -17.84 -34.73 -1.02
CA PRO A 102 -18.59 -35.71 -0.23
C PRO A 102 -18.28 -35.69 1.28
N TRP A 103 -17.16 -35.09 1.65
CA TRP A 103 -16.67 -34.99 3.03
C TRP A 103 -17.03 -33.66 3.71
N ALA A 104 -17.64 -32.71 2.99
CA ALA A 104 -17.93 -31.40 3.52
C ALA A 104 -19.27 -31.35 4.28
N PRO A 105 -19.30 -30.86 5.54
CA PRO A 105 -20.52 -30.76 6.31
C PRO A 105 -21.42 -29.64 5.74
N SER A 106 -22.59 -30.00 5.22
CA SER A 106 -23.54 -29.08 4.54
C SER A 106 -24.17 -28.01 5.44
N ALA A 107 -23.82 -27.94 6.73
CA ALA A 107 -24.50 -27.10 7.73
C ALA A 107 -23.58 -26.28 8.66
N ALA A 108 -22.26 -26.29 8.51
CA ALA A 108 -21.36 -25.85 9.60
C ALA A 108 -20.24 -24.85 9.23
N VAL A 109 -20.41 -24.01 8.20
CA VAL A 109 -19.46 -22.90 7.98
C VAL A 109 -20.21 -21.58 7.78
N ASP A 110 -20.67 -21.00 8.89
CA ASP A 110 -20.97 -19.56 8.98
C ASP A 110 -19.84 -18.87 9.73
N ILE A 111 -18.96 -18.19 9.00
CA ILE A 111 -18.00 -17.25 9.57
C ILE A 111 -18.50 -15.86 9.18
N ARG A 112 -19.04 -15.17 10.18
CA ARG A 112 -19.43 -13.75 10.09
C ARG A 112 -18.22 -12.84 10.19
#